data_AF-A0A4Y7WMQ4-F1
#
_entry.id   AF-A0A4Y7WMQ4-F1
#
_cell.length_a   1.000
_cell.length_b   1.000
_cell.length_c   1.000
_cell.angle_alpha   90.00
_cell.angle_beta   90.00
_cell.angle_gamma   90.00
#
_symmetry.space_group_name_H-M   'P 1'
#
loop_
_entity.id
_entity.type
_entity.pdbx_description
1 polymer ?
#
loop_
_entity_poly.entity_id
_entity_poly.type
_entity_poly.pdbx_seq_one_letter_code
_entity_poly.pdbx_strand_id
1 'polypeptide(L)'
;MSKSTKENMIETMAILLQKQGYHGTGLNEVIQVSGSPKGSIYHHFPGGKEALAVAAIQWTQEQVHSYLTMQLAKEKTANTAIAKLIEDSANQFDEGTYFRGVPMIALTLENASSSEAIRLACKEAFEDWERLIAEKLMDGGLHEAEALRRASVIHSMMQGAAAISFAKQSSEPLRLVATHISI
;
A
#
# COMPACT_ATOMS: atom_id res chain seq x y z
N MET A 1 2.60 -21.60 -12.98
CA MET A 1 1.97 -21.16 -14.24
C MET A 1 2.65 -19.86 -14.68
N SER A 2 2.81 -19.62 -15.98
CA SER A 2 3.30 -18.33 -16.51
C SER A 2 2.27 -17.24 -16.19
N LYS A 3 2.71 -16.09 -15.68
CA LYS A 3 1.85 -14.90 -15.55
C LYS A 3 1.35 -14.50 -16.95
N SER A 4 0.11 -14.02 -17.02
CA SER A 4 -0.47 -13.47 -18.24
C SER A 4 0.12 -12.11 -18.57
N THR A 5 0.03 -11.68 -19.84
CA THR A 5 0.43 -10.32 -20.26
C THR A 5 -0.25 -9.24 -19.43
N LYS A 6 -1.54 -9.42 -19.09
CA LYS A 6 -2.30 -8.49 -18.26
C LYS A 6 -1.70 -8.36 -16.86
N GLU A 7 -1.42 -9.48 -16.19
CA GLU A 7 -0.83 -9.49 -14.84
C GLU A 7 0.57 -8.88 -14.83
N ASN A 8 1.41 -9.19 -15.81
CA ASN A 8 2.75 -8.60 -15.92
C ASN A 8 2.71 -7.08 -16.06
N MET A 9 1.76 -6.54 -16.84
CA MET A 9 1.59 -5.09 -16.96
C MET A 9 1.10 -4.46 -15.65
N ILE A 10 0.18 -5.11 -14.93
CA ILE A 10 -0.36 -4.62 -13.65
C ILE A 10 0.74 -4.53 -12.59
N GLU A 11 1.49 -5.61 -12.40
CA GLU A 11 2.59 -5.66 -11.42
C GLU A 11 3.70 -4.68 -11.78
N THR A 12 4.07 -4.59 -13.05
CA THR A 12 5.05 -3.61 -13.53
C THR A 12 4.57 -2.19 -13.26
N MET A 13 3.31 -1.89 -13.55
CA MET A 13 2.72 -0.59 -13.26
C MET A 13 2.76 -0.31 -11.75
N ALA A 14 2.40 -1.25 -10.89
CA ALA A 14 2.45 -1.07 -9.43
C ALA A 14 3.86 -0.72 -8.95
N ILE A 15 4.89 -1.42 -9.45
CA ILE A 15 6.29 -1.16 -9.12
C ILE A 15 6.74 0.23 -9.60
N LEU A 16 6.36 0.63 -10.82
CA LEU A 16 6.74 1.93 -11.37
C LEU A 16 6.02 3.08 -10.66
N LEU A 17 4.71 2.93 -10.40
CA LEU A 17 3.94 3.89 -9.61
C LEU A 17 4.60 4.16 -8.25
N GLN A 18 5.17 3.13 -7.64
CA GLN A 18 5.91 3.31 -6.39
C GLN A 18 7.19 4.10 -6.52
N LYS A 19 7.96 3.85 -7.59
CA LYS A 19 9.29 4.44 -7.74
C LYS A 19 9.25 5.90 -8.16
N GLN A 20 8.27 6.26 -8.98
CA GLN A 20 8.28 7.53 -9.72
C GLN A 20 6.89 8.16 -9.87
N GLY A 21 5.89 7.69 -9.13
CA GLY A 21 4.55 8.24 -9.13
C GLY A 21 3.76 7.96 -10.41
N TYR A 22 2.52 8.47 -10.44
CA TYR A 22 1.65 8.27 -11.61
C TYR A 22 2.16 9.09 -12.79
N HIS A 23 2.54 10.34 -12.57
CA HIS A 23 2.91 11.25 -13.65
C HIS A 23 4.24 10.83 -14.30
N GLY A 24 5.20 10.35 -13.51
CA GLY A 24 6.48 9.84 -14.01
C GLY A 24 6.38 8.52 -14.78
N THR A 25 5.30 7.76 -14.61
CA THR A 25 5.16 6.43 -15.23
C THR A 25 4.52 6.46 -16.61
N GLY A 26 5.27 6.10 -17.66
CA GLY A 26 4.76 6.06 -19.04
C GLY A 26 4.25 4.68 -19.46
N LEU A 27 3.21 4.62 -20.31
CA LEU A 27 2.71 3.34 -20.84
C LEU A 27 3.78 2.57 -21.64
N ASN A 28 4.62 3.29 -22.41
CA ASN A 28 5.71 2.68 -23.16
C ASN A 28 6.76 2.02 -22.25
N GLU A 29 7.03 2.65 -21.11
CA GLU A 29 7.94 2.09 -20.10
C GLU A 29 7.34 0.83 -19.48
N VAL A 30 6.04 0.84 -19.14
CA VAL A 30 5.36 -0.35 -18.62
C VAL A 30 5.43 -1.51 -19.63
N ILE A 31 5.19 -1.25 -20.92
CA ILE A 31 5.34 -2.28 -21.98
C ILE A 31 6.77 -2.82 -22.00
N GLN A 32 7.76 -1.94 -22.00
CA GLN A 32 9.16 -2.32 -22.09
C GLN A 32 9.61 -3.14 -20.88
N VAL A 33 9.28 -2.71 -19.66
CA VAL A 33 9.69 -3.37 -18.43
C VAL A 33 8.92 -4.68 -18.21
N SER A 34 7.64 -4.73 -18.56
CA SER A 34 6.83 -5.95 -18.43
C SER A 34 7.13 -7.00 -19.51
N GLY A 35 7.86 -6.65 -20.56
CA GLY A 35 8.08 -7.50 -21.72
C GLY A 35 6.82 -7.76 -22.56
N SER A 36 5.78 -6.96 -22.38
CA SER A 36 4.49 -7.16 -23.06
C SER A 36 4.55 -6.73 -24.53
N PRO A 37 3.76 -7.34 -25.44
CA PRO A 37 3.72 -6.92 -26.83
C PRO A 37 3.23 -5.48 -26.99
N LYS A 38 3.87 -4.71 -27.88
CA LYS A 38 3.40 -3.37 -28.26
C LYS A 38 1.96 -3.46 -28.79
N GLY A 39 1.08 -2.61 -28.27
CA GLY A 39 -0.34 -2.59 -28.62
C GLY A 39 -1.26 -3.41 -27.69
N SER A 40 -0.71 -4.26 -26.82
CA SER A 40 -1.52 -5.06 -25.88
C SER A 40 -2.19 -4.23 -24.78
N ILE A 41 -1.67 -3.03 -24.47
CA ILE A 41 -2.24 -2.16 -23.42
C ILE A 41 -3.69 -1.82 -23.73
N TYR A 42 -4.00 -1.25 -24.89
CA TYR A 42 -5.38 -0.80 -25.17
C TYR A 42 -6.35 -1.97 -25.35
N HIS A 43 -5.85 -3.17 -25.61
CA HIS A 43 -6.65 -4.39 -25.61
C HIS A 43 -7.05 -4.80 -24.18
N HIS A 44 -6.12 -4.78 -23.23
CA HIS A 44 -6.37 -5.19 -21.84
C HIS A 44 -6.91 -4.06 -20.95
N PHE A 45 -6.56 -2.82 -21.26
CA PHE A 45 -6.90 -1.59 -20.54
C PHE A 45 -7.36 -0.52 -21.56
N PRO A 46 -8.60 -0.60 -22.05
CA PRO A 46 -9.13 0.38 -23.01
C PRO A 46 -9.10 1.82 -22.51
N GLY A 47 -9.24 2.03 -21.18
CA GLY A 47 -9.06 3.33 -20.53
C GLY A 47 -7.59 3.78 -20.39
N GLY A 48 -6.65 3.07 -21.02
CA GLY A 48 -5.25 3.42 -21.08
C GLY A 48 -4.56 3.43 -19.71
N LYS A 49 -3.76 4.47 -19.47
CA LYS A 49 -2.88 4.59 -18.30
C LYS A 49 -3.66 4.62 -16.98
N GLU A 50 -4.79 5.32 -16.94
CA GLU A 50 -5.60 5.43 -15.73
C GLU A 50 -6.21 4.08 -15.36
N ALA A 51 -6.79 3.37 -16.32
CA ALA A 51 -7.34 2.03 -16.10
C ALA A 51 -6.26 1.03 -15.62
N LEU A 52 -5.05 1.11 -16.19
CA LEU A 52 -3.93 0.29 -15.75
C LEU A 52 -3.44 0.67 -14.34
N ALA A 53 -3.42 1.97 -14.00
CA ALA A 53 -3.08 2.42 -12.66
C ALA A 53 -4.09 1.97 -11.60
N VAL A 54 -5.39 2.04 -11.89
CA VAL A 54 -6.44 1.53 -11.00
C VAL A 54 -6.25 0.03 -10.75
N ALA A 55 -5.98 -0.74 -11.81
CA ALA A 55 -5.71 -2.17 -11.66
C ALA A 55 -4.43 -2.45 -10.84
N ALA A 56 -3.38 -1.63 -11.00
CA ALA A 56 -2.15 -1.72 -10.21
C ALA A 56 -2.37 -1.37 -8.73
N ILE A 57 -3.24 -0.40 -8.44
CA ILE A 57 -3.65 -0.04 -7.08
C ILE A 57 -4.42 -1.20 -6.44
N GLN A 58 -5.40 -1.78 -7.14
CA GLN A 58 -6.16 -2.94 -6.66
C GLN A 58 -5.26 -4.15 -6.41
N TRP A 59 -4.29 -4.39 -7.30
CA TRP A 59 -3.29 -5.43 -7.08
C TRP A 59 -2.45 -5.14 -5.82
N THR A 60 -2.02 -3.89 -5.63
CA THR A 60 -1.26 -3.48 -4.43
C THR A 60 -2.10 -3.66 -3.16
N GLN A 61 -3.39 -3.31 -3.20
CA GLN A 61 -4.35 -3.55 -2.14
C GLN A 61 -4.35 -5.03 -1.73
N GLU A 62 -4.50 -5.96 -2.69
CA GLU A 62 -4.52 -7.40 -2.42
C GLU A 62 -3.19 -7.92 -1.82
N GLN A 63 -2.04 -7.42 -2.30
CA GLN A 63 -0.73 -7.80 -1.77
C GLN A 63 -0.56 -7.35 -0.32
N VAL A 64 -0.93 -6.10 -0.02
CA VAL A 64 -0.83 -5.54 1.34
C VAL A 64 -1.86 -6.19 2.26
N HIS A 65 -3.09 -6.42 1.80
CA HIS A 65 -4.10 -7.18 2.53
C HIS A 65 -3.54 -8.54 2.97
N SER A 66 -3.02 -9.32 2.02
CA SER A 66 -2.46 -10.65 2.29
C SER A 66 -1.31 -10.59 3.31
N TYR A 67 -0.48 -9.56 3.22
CA TYR A 67 0.59 -9.33 4.20
C TYR A 67 0.05 -8.99 5.58
N LEU A 68 -0.86 -8.02 5.69
CA LEU A 68 -1.44 -7.58 6.96
C LEU A 68 -2.13 -8.74 7.67
N THR A 69 -2.96 -9.49 6.95
CA THR A 69 -3.64 -10.68 7.48
C THR A 69 -2.64 -11.69 8.05
N MET A 70 -1.56 -11.99 7.32
CA MET A 70 -0.52 -12.92 7.77
C MET A 70 0.26 -12.39 8.98
N GLN A 71 0.60 -11.10 9.01
CA GLN A 71 1.39 -10.50 10.09
C GLN A 71 0.60 -10.35 11.38
N LEU A 72 -0.64 -9.85 11.30
CA LEU A 72 -1.49 -9.63 12.46
C LEU A 72 -1.88 -10.95 13.14
N ALA A 73 -1.92 -12.06 12.39
CA ALA A 73 -2.18 -13.39 12.90
C ALA A 73 -1.00 -14.00 13.70
N LYS A 74 0.22 -13.48 13.57
CA LYS A 74 1.40 -14.01 14.28
C LYS A 74 1.35 -13.80 15.80
N GLU A 75 0.62 -12.78 16.24
CA GLU A 75 0.60 -12.35 17.63
C GLU A 75 -0.79 -12.50 18.24
N LYS A 76 -0.87 -12.83 19.53
CA LYS A 76 -2.19 -13.00 20.20
C LYS A 76 -2.84 -11.65 20.52
N THR A 77 -2.07 -10.73 21.10
CA THR A 77 -2.58 -9.43 21.55
C THR A 77 -2.51 -8.39 20.44
N ALA A 78 -3.52 -7.54 20.32
CA ALA A 78 -3.55 -6.45 19.34
C ALA A 78 -2.35 -5.49 19.48
N ASN A 79 -2.01 -5.10 20.73
CA ASN A 79 -0.86 -4.28 21.06
C ASN A 79 0.44 -4.79 20.42
N THR A 80 0.82 -6.04 20.74
CA THR A 80 2.04 -6.66 20.19
C THR A 80 1.97 -6.83 18.67
N ALA A 81 0.80 -7.20 18.12
CA ALA A 81 0.62 -7.39 16.69
C ALA A 81 0.90 -6.11 15.90
N ILE A 82 0.33 -5.00 16.36
CA ILE A 82 0.44 -3.70 15.70
C ILE A 82 1.83 -3.11 15.89
N ALA A 83 2.41 -3.20 17.09
CA ALA A 83 3.79 -2.77 17.32
C ALA A 83 4.79 -3.51 16.40
N LYS A 84 4.67 -4.84 16.31
CA LYS A 84 5.52 -5.65 15.41
C LYS A 84 5.27 -5.39 13.94
N LEU A 85 4.03 -5.15 13.53
CA LEU A 85 3.72 -4.77 12.14
C LEU A 85 4.51 -3.52 11.73
N ILE A 86 4.60 -2.53 12.61
CA ILE A 86 5.26 -1.24 12.35
C ILE A 86 6.77 -1.36 12.46
N GLU A 87 7.26 -2.18 13.39
CA GLU A 87 8.67 -2.54 13.49
C GLU A 87 9.15 -3.29 12.24
N ASP A 88 8.35 -4.22 11.72
CA ASP A 88 8.64 -4.93 10.47
C ASP A 88 8.64 -4.00 9.26
N SER A 89 7.79 -2.97 9.26
CA SER A 89 7.88 -1.87 8.31
C SER A 89 9.21 -1.12 8.44
N ALA A 90 9.65 -0.78 9.65
CA ALA A 90 10.95 -0.14 9.87
C ALA A 90 12.13 -1.01 9.36
N ASN A 91 12.09 -2.32 9.61
CA ASN A 91 13.11 -3.26 9.15
C ASN A 91 13.17 -3.34 7.63
N GLN A 92 12.02 -3.41 6.95
CA GLN A 92 11.96 -3.40 5.49
C GLN A 92 12.50 -2.09 4.90
N PHE A 93 12.35 -0.97 5.62
CA PHE A 93 12.93 0.31 5.20
C PHE A 93 14.46 0.23 5.21
N ASP A 94 15.04 -0.27 6.30
CA ASP A 94 16.50 -0.39 6.43
C ASP A 94 17.09 -1.38 5.42
N GLU A 95 16.35 -2.45 5.07
CA GLU A 95 16.75 -3.44 4.07
C GLU A 95 16.57 -2.95 2.61
N GLY A 96 15.92 -1.80 2.40
CA GLY A 96 15.54 -1.34 1.06
C GLY A 96 14.46 -2.21 0.40
N THR A 97 13.77 -3.05 1.17
CA THR A 97 12.70 -3.97 0.74
C THR A 97 11.31 -3.41 1.04
N TYR A 98 11.23 -2.13 1.45
CA TYR A 98 9.97 -1.46 1.79
C TYR A 98 9.04 -1.36 0.59
N PHE A 99 8.25 -2.41 0.41
CA PHE A 99 7.38 -2.63 -0.75
C PHE A 99 5.92 -2.84 -0.32
N ARG A 100 5.47 -2.20 0.76
CA ARG A 100 4.16 -2.50 1.36
C ARG A 100 3.38 -1.23 1.72
N GLY A 101 2.91 -0.51 0.70
CA GLY A 101 1.79 0.45 0.84
C GLY A 101 2.11 1.95 0.88
N VAL A 102 3.32 2.40 1.23
CA VAL A 102 3.65 3.84 1.27
C VAL A 102 3.57 4.58 -0.08
N PRO A 103 3.87 3.99 -1.24
CA PRO A 103 3.60 4.68 -2.51
C PRO A 103 2.14 5.04 -2.75
N MET A 104 1.18 4.46 -2.03
CA MET A 104 -0.22 4.86 -2.16
C MET A 104 -0.49 6.28 -1.71
N ILE A 105 0.27 6.80 -0.73
CA ILE A 105 0.13 8.19 -0.31
C ILE A 105 0.68 9.14 -1.35
N ALA A 106 1.87 8.85 -1.91
CA ALA A 106 2.42 9.66 -2.99
C ALA A 106 1.44 9.71 -4.18
N LEU A 107 0.89 8.55 -4.56
CA LEU A 107 -0.14 8.46 -5.60
C LEU A 107 -1.40 9.25 -5.26
N THR A 108 -1.88 9.17 -4.02
CA THR A 108 -3.08 9.90 -3.60
C THR A 108 -2.82 11.41 -3.61
N LEU A 109 -1.69 11.87 -3.07
CA LEU A 109 -1.35 13.29 -3.02
C LEU A 109 -1.16 13.89 -4.43
N GLU A 110 -0.60 13.13 -5.37
CA GLU A 110 -0.43 13.57 -6.76
C GLU A 110 -1.74 13.61 -7.55
N ASN A 111 -2.67 12.68 -7.28
CA ASN A 111 -3.77 12.40 -8.21
C ASN A 111 -5.18 12.61 -7.64
N ALA A 112 -5.33 12.86 -6.33
CA ALA A 112 -6.65 12.99 -5.70
C ALA A 112 -7.50 14.10 -6.32
N SER A 113 -6.87 15.17 -6.84
CA SER A 113 -7.57 16.27 -7.50
C SER A 113 -7.71 16.12 -9.02
N SER A 114 -7.02 15.17 -9.65
CA SER A 114 -6.94 15.04 -11.11
C SER A 114 -7.59 13.76 -11.66
N SER A 115 -7.77 12.72 -10.83
CA SER A 115 -8.43 11.47 -11.21
C SER A 115 -9.31 10.95 -10.08
N GLU A 116 -10.64 10.97 -10.30
CA GLU A 116 -11.59 10.38 -9.35
C GLU A 116 -11.42 8.86 -9.25
N ALA A 117 -11.15 8.19 -10.37
CA ALA A 117 -10.96 6.73 -10.39
C ALA A 117 -9.77 6.29 -9.54
N ILE A 118 -8.62 6.97 -9.67
CA ILE A 118 -7.44 6.69 -8.84
C ILE A 118 -7.74 7.02 -7.37
N ARG A 119 -8.36 8.17 -7.09
CA ARG A 119 -8.72 8.57 -5.73
C ARG A 119 -9.62 7.53 -5.03
N LEU A 120 -10.63 7.00 -5.74
CA LEU A 120 -11.53 5.99 -5.20
C LEU A 120 -10.81 4.66 -4.97
N ALA A 121 -9.97 4.21 -5.90
CA ALA A 121 -9.17 3.00 -5.72
C ALA A 121 -8.21 3.11 -4.51
N CYS A 122 -7.61 4.29 -4.29
CA CYS A 122 -6.80 4.55 -3.10
C CYS A 122 -7.63 4.54 -1.81
N LYS A 123 -8.82 5.14 -1.81
CA LYS A 123 -9.75 5.11 -0.68
C LYS A 123 -10.12 3.68 -0.30
N GLU A 124 -10.50 2.85 -1.27
CA GLU A 124 -10.86 1.44 -1.04
C GLU A 124 -9.70 0.64 -0.47
N ALA A 125 -8.48 0.86 -0.96
CA ALA A 125 -7.29 0.20 -0.43
C ALA A 125 -7.01 0.58 1.03
N PHE A 126 -7.10 1.87 1.38
CA PHE A 126 -6.90 2.32 2.76
C PHE A 126 -7.98 1.79 3.71
N GLU A 127 -9.25 1.83 3.30
CA GLU A 127 -10.36 1.32 4.11
C GLU A 127 -10.28 -0.20 4.33
N ASP A 128 -9.77 -0.95 3.34
CA ASP A 128 -9.51 -2.40 3.48
C ASP A 128 -8.43 -2.69 4.53
N TRP A 129 -7.30 -2.00 4.46
CA TRP A 129 -6.20 -2.20 5.40
C TRP A 129 -6.54 -1.75 6.83
N GLU A 130 -7.27 -0.64 6.96
CA GLU A 130 -7.78 -0.17 8.25
C GLU A 130 -8.73 -1.18 8.88
N ARG A 131 -9.55 -1.86 8.06
CA ARG A 131 -10.45 -2.90 8.56
C ARG A 131 -9.69 -4.08 9.16
N LEU A 132 -8.60 -4.54 8.55
CA LEU A 132 -7.78 -5.62 9.10
C LEU A 132 -7.15 -5.24 10.45
N ILE A 133 -6.69 -4.00 10.59
CA ILE A 133 -6.20 -3.48 11.87
C ILE A 133 -7.34 -3.44 12.89
N ALA A 134 -8.53 -2.95 12.50
CA ALA A 134 -9.69 -2.88 13.37
C ALA A 134 -10.18 -4.27 13.83
N GLU A 135 -10.18 -5.27 12.95
CA GLU A 135 -10.49 -6.66 13.30
C GLU A 135 -9.55 -7.17 14.39
N LYS A 136 -8.24 -6.92 14.25
CA LYS A 136 -7.27 -7.29 15.29
C LYS A 136 -7.50 -6.57 16.61
N LEU A 137 -7.94 -5.31 16.57
CA LEU A 137 -8.30 -4.54 17.76
C LEU A 137 -9.56 -5.09 18.44
N MET A 138 -10.55 -5.53 17.67
CA MET A 138 -11.77 -6.15 18.18
C MET A 138 -11.50 -7.51 18.85
N ASP A 139 -10.55 -8.30 18.33
CA ASP A 139 -10.07 -9.51 19.02
C ASP A 139 -9.49 -9.19 20.41
N GLY A 140 -8.99 -7.97 20.61
CA GLY A 140 -8.51 -7.44 21.88
C GLY A 140 -9.60 -6.89 22.80
N GLY A 141 -10.88 -6.94 22.39
CA GLY A 141 -12.03 -6.51 23.19
C GLY A 141 -12.54 -5.09 22.91
N LEU A 142 -12.01 -4.40 21.90
CA LEU A 142 -12.54 -3.07 21.52
C LEU A 142 -13.87 -3.21 20.78
N HIS A 143 -14.78 -2.26 21.02
CA HIS A 143 -16.00 -2.14 20.21
C HIS A 143 -15.67 -1.63 18.79
N GLU A 144 -16.39 -2.12 17.80
CA GLU A 144 -16.17 -1.86 16.37
C GLU A 144 -15.91 -0.38 16.03
N ALA A 145 -16.79 0.52 16.48
CA ALA A 145 -16.66 1.95 16.19
C ALA A 145 -15.35 2.56 16.74
N GLU A 146 -14.88 2.08 17.89
CA GLU A 146 -13.61 2.52 18.48
C GLU A 146 -12.41 1.85 17.79
N ALA A 147 -12.52 0.56 17.45
CA ALA A 147 -11.51 -0.16 16.70
C ALA A 147 -11.23 0.48 15.34
N LEU A 148 -12.28 0.86 14.59
CA LEU A 148 -12.15 1.54 13.31
C LEU A 148 -11.47 2.92 13.43
N ARG A 149 -11.87 3.73 14.43
CA ARG A 149 -11.21 5.03 14.68
C ARG A 149 -9.74 4.87 15.01
N ARG A 150 -9.40 3.91 15.88
CA ARG A 150 -8.01 3.64 16.25
C ARG A 150 -7.20 3.09 15.10
N ALA A 151 -7.76 2.20 14.30
CA ALA A 151 -7.11 1.69 13.10
C ALA A 151 -6.75 2.82 12.14
N SER A 152 -7.67 3.75 11.90
CA SER A 152 -7.42 4.92 11.05
C SER A 152 -6.31 5.83 11.61
N VAL A 153 -6.28 6.05 12.93
CA VAL A 153 -5.19 6.81 13.59
C VAL A 153 -3.85 6.10 13.45
N ILE A 154 -3.79 4.80 13.75
CA ILE A 154 -2.58 3.99 13.63
C ILE A 154 -2.07 4.01 12.19
N HIS A 155 -2.95 3.78 11.22
CA HIS A 155 -2.61 3.81 9.81
C HIS A 155 -2.06 5.19 9.42
N SER A 156 -2.72 6.28 9.82
CA SER A 156 -2.24 7.64 9.58
C SER A 156 -0.85 7.90 10.18
N MET A 157 -0.57 7.40 11.38
CA MET A 157 0.74 7.52 12.02
C MET A 157 1.81 6.74 11.24
N MET A 158 1.53 5.50 10.83
CA MET A 158 2.46 4.68 10.03
C MET A 158 2.82 5.38 8.72
N GLN A 159 1.80 5.91 8.06
CA GLN A 159 1.92 6.62 6.80
C GLN A 159 2.77 7.89 6.91
N GLY A 160 2.50 8.73 7.91
CA GLY A 160 3.32 9.92 8.19
C GLY A 160 4.75 9.56 8.57
N ALA A 161 4.93 8.54 9.42
CA ALA A 161 6.25 8.07 9.82
C ALA A 161 7.07 7.55 8.63
N ALA A 162 6.47 6.80 7.72
CA ALA A 162 7.18 6.34 6.53
C ALA A 162 7.58 7.49 5.59
N ALA A 163 6.69 8.47 5.36
CA ALA A 163 7.03 9.65 4.56
C ALA A 163 8.22 10.43 5.17
N ILE A 164 8.21 10.62 6.50
CA ILE A 164 9.33 11.25 7.21
C ILE A 164 10.59 10.38 7.15
N SER A 165 10.44 9.05 7.19
CA SER A 165 11.56 8.10 7.09
C SER A 165 12.28 8.22 5.75
N PHE A 166 11.53 8.30 4.65
CA PHE A 166 12.09 8.57 3.32
C PHE A 166 12.82 9.91 3.26
N ALA A 167 12.24 10.97 3.83
CA ALA A 167 12.87 12.29 3.86
C ALA A 167 14.16 12.32 4.70
N LYS A 168 14.18 11.58 5.83
CA LYS A 168 15.33 11.50 6.73
C LYS A 168 16.34 10.41 6.38
N GLN A 169 16.02 9.55 5.42
CA GLN A 169 16.76 8.32 5.13
C GLN A 169 17.02 7.49 6.40
N SER A 170 16.00 7.33 7.23
CA SER A 170 16.12 6.66 8.53
C SER A 170 14.78 6.04 8.91
N SER A 171 14.79 4.78 9.36
CA SER A 171 13.59 4.08 9.86
C SER A 171 13.13 4.53 11.26
N GLU A 172 13.88 5.43 11.91
CA GLU A 172 13.62 5.89 13.28
C GLU A 172 12.18 6.42 13.48
N PRO A 173 11.56 7.21 12.58
CA PRO A 173 10.18 7.63 12.76
C PRO A 173 9.18 6.46 12.87
N LEU A 174 9.39 5.38 12.12
CA LEU A 174 8.55 4.17 12.21
C LEU A 174 8.76 3.47 13.56
N ARG A 175 10.02 3.36 14.01
CA ARG A 175 10.36 2.76 15.32
C ARG A 175 9.78 3.57 16.49
N LEU A 176 9.77 4.89 16.40
CA LEU A 176 9.12 5.77 17.37
C LEU A 176 7.61 5.51 17.42
N VAL A 177 6.94 5.41 16.26
CA VAL A 177 5.51 5.06 16.24
C VAL A 177 5.25 3.69 16.87
N ALA A 178 6.07 2.67 16.54
CA ALA A 178 5.92 1.32 17.10
C ALA A 178 5.99 1.29 18.63
N THR A 179 6.82 2.15 19.24
CA THR A 179 7.00 2.22 20.71
C THR A 179 5.99 3.12 21.43
N HIS A 180 5.27 3.99 20.72
CA HIS A 180 4.36 4.98 21.31
C HIS A 180 2.88 4.74 21.01
N ILE A 181 2.55 3.75 20.17
CA ILE A 181 1.17 3.32 19.99
C ILE A 181 0.70 2.68 21.29
N SER A 182 -0.20 3.39 21.97
CA SER A 182 -0.95 2.89 23.13
C SER A 182 -2.32 2.44 22.64
N ILE A 183 -2.60 1.14 22.74
CA ILE A 183 -3.90 0.56 22.36
C ILE A 183 -4.65 0.13 23.60
#